data_AF-B8J0P0-F1
#
_entry.id   AF-B8J0P0-F1
#
_cell.length_a   1.000
_cell.length_b   1.000
_cell.length_c   1.000
_cell.angle_alpha   90.00
_cell.angle_beta   90.00
_cell.angle_gamma   90.00
#
_symmetry.space_group_name_H-M   'P 1'
#
loop_
_entity.id
_entity.type
_entity.pdbx_description
1 polymer ?
#
loop_
_entity_poly.entity_id
_entity_poly.type
_entity_poly.pdbx_seq_one_letter_code
_entity_poly.pdbx_strand_id
1 'polypeptide(L)'
;MSITLYTAPDCIRCRIVKSFLAERGLEYATVDFKADAQTFNAFYRANRKAIYRNPEGVEFPLFDDGKVIKQGSGEIIAYLLSGHDMECCVTRSDMLHGKIAGIYPSLCPDGQEENLLILVDRLAKGGLQVWLQVDGRKPALLEKLLHIKDVHVILNVVGGADAAGRIFGGAPSKEDLAKTIALVQASPDGIIRFLAVPHPADGGQWAWPQRADAAAAAQMVAEACGQPTLPYVITAITPDMAWDMRGLDALPEQNMLVYRSASRQFLFKADIAK
;
A
#
# COMPACT_ATOMS: atom_id res chain seq x y z
N MET A 1 3.06 30.52 3.68
CA MET A 1 2.84 29.43 2.72
C MET A 1 1.33 29.23 2.66
N SER A 2 0.73 29.25 1.47
CA SER A 2 -0.74 29.15 1.35
C SER A 2 -1.06 27.75 0.88
N ILE A 3 -1.72 26.96 1.74
CA ILE A 3 -2.21 25.63 1.39
C ILE A 3 -3.47 25.81 0.55
N THR A 4 -3.53 25.16 -0.61
CA THR A 4 -4.74 25.01 -1.41
C THR A 4 -5.12 23.53 -1.48
N LEU A 5 -6.35 23.23 -1.06
CA LEU A 5 -6.92 21.90 -1.15
C LEU A 5 -7.96 21.85 -2.27
N TYR A 6 -7.66 21.12 -3.33
CA TYR A 6 -8.60 20.83 -4.40
C TYR A 6 -9.46 19.64 -4.02
N THR A 7 -10.78 19.80 -4.09
CA THR A 7 -11.74 18.84 -3.53
C THR A 7 -12.84 18.46 -4.51
N ALA A 8 -13.51 17.35 -4.20
CA ALA A 8 -14.74 16.93 -4.84
C ALA A 8 -15.94 17.03 -3.89
N PRO A 9 -17.16 17.26 -4.41
CA PRO A 9 -18.38 17.19 -3.62
C PRO A 9 -18.54 15.84 -2.94
N ASP A 10 -19.05 15.84 -1.70
CA ASP A 10 -19.32 14.64 -0.89
C ASP A 10 -18.12 13.68 -0.68
N CYS A 11 -16.91 14.18 -0.91
CA CYS A 11 -15.66 13.41 -0.81
C CYS A 11 -15.26 13.19 0.66
N ILE A 12 -15.41 11.94 1.14
CA ILE A 12 -15.01 11.54 2.50
C ILE A 12 -13.52 11.82 2.76
N ARG A 13 -12.63 11.48 1.80
CA ARG A 13 -11.18 11.72 1.90
C ARG A 13 -10.85 13.21 2.04
N CYS A 14 -11.58 14.05 1.34
CA CYS A 14 -11.44 15.50 1.41
C CYS A 14 -11.86 16.03 2.79
N ARG A 15 -12.95 15.51 3.37
CA ARG A 15 -13.40 15.85 4.72
C ARG A 15 -12.36 15.46 5.78
N ILE A 16 -11.75 14.29 5.64
CA ILE A 16 -10.71 13.80 6.56
C ILE A 16 -9.53 14.77 6.59
N VAL A 17 -9.02 15.17 5.42
CA VAL A 17 -7.90 16.13 5.32
C VAL A 17 -8.30 17.51 5.86
N LYS A 18 -9.50 18.01 5.54
CA LYS A 18 -10.00 19.29 6.08
C LYS A 18 -10.08 19.29 7.61
N SER A 19 -10.58 18.20 8.21
CA SER A 19 -10.63 18.04 9.67
C SER A 19 -9.23 18.04 10.27
N PHE A 20 -8.31 17.30 9.66
CA PHE A 20 -6.92 17.24 10.12
C PHE A 20 -6.23 18.61 10.09
N LEU A 21 -6.39 19.37 9.00
CA LEU A 21 -5.86 20.74 8.88
C LEU A 21 -6.46 21.68 9.94
N ALA A 22 -7.78 21.63 10.11
CA ALA A 22 -8.49 22.47 11.08
C ALA A 22 -8.05 22.19 12.53
N GLU A 23 -7.91 20.92 12.91
CA GLU A 23 -7.44 20.53 14.25
C GLU A 23 -5.99 20.92 14.52
N ARG A 24 -5.18 21.07 13.47
CA ARG A 24 -3.80 21.56 13.54
C ARG A 24 -3.70 23.09 13.43
N GLY A 25 -4.83 23.80 13.29
CA GLY A 25 -4.85 25.26 13.11
C GLY A 25 -4.13 25.72 11.84
N LEU A 26 -4.05 24.87 10.81
CA LEU A 26 -3.40 25.20 9.55
C LEU A 26 -4.40 25.91 8.64
N GLU A 27 -4.07 27.13 8.23
CA GLU A 27 -4.88 27.89 7.27
C GLU A 27 -4.78 27.27 5.86
N TYR A 28 -5.92 27.12 5.19
CA TYR A 28 -6.00 26.62 3.83
C TYR A 28 -7.15 27.24 3.05
N ALA A 29 -6.96 27.37 1.73
CA ALA A 29 -8.01 27.64 0.77
C ALA A 29 -8.57 26.33 0.20
N THR A 30 -9.80 26.36 -0.31
CA THR A 30 -10.41 25.23 -1.01
C THR A 30 -10.83 25.61 -2.41
N VAL A 31 -10.63 24.69 -3.35
CA VAL A 31 -11.11 24.81 -4.73
C VAL A 31 -11.94 23.57 -5.03
N ASP A 32 -13.23 23.72 -5.29
CA ASP A 32 -14.09 22.60 -5.69
C ASP A 32 -13.96 22.35 -7.19
N PHE A 33 -13.66 21.12 -7.61
CA PHE A 33 -13.39 20.86 -9.03
C PHE A 33 -14.60 21.10 -9.95
N LYS A 34 -15.83 21.07 -9.40
CA LYS A 34 -17.06 21.35 -10.14
C LYS A 34 -17.44 22.82 -10.04
N ALA A 35 -17.51 23.37 -8.82
CA ALA A 35 -17.95 24.75 -8.62
C ALA A 35 -16.91 25.77 -9.15
N ASP A 36 -15.62 25.45 -9.02
CA ASP A 36 -14.49 26.30 -9.41
C ASP A 36 -13.73 25.72 -10.61
N ALA A 37 -14.47 25.15 -11.57
CA ALA A 37 -13.91 24.36 -12.67
C ALA A 37 -12.82 25.09 -13.47
N GLN A 38 -12.92 26.41 -13.65
CA GLN A 38 -11.89 27.19 -14.37
C GLN A 38 -10.56 27.18 -13.62
N THR A 39 -10.59 27.43 -12.30
CA THR A 39 -9.43 27.43 -11.42
C THR A 39 -8.80 26.04 -11.34
N PHE A 40 -9.62 25.01 -11.12
CA PHE A 40 -9.15 23.63 -11.10
C PHE A 40 -8.53 23.20 -12.44
N ASN A 41 -9.16 23.50 -13.57
CA ASN A 41 -8.64 23.12 -14.89
C ASN A 41 -7.31 23.80 -15.21
N ALA A 42 -7.11 25.05 -14.78
CA ALA A 42 -5.83 25.73 -14.93
C ALA A 42 -4.73 25.02 -14.11
N PHE A 43 -4.99 24.74 -12.84
CA PHE A 43 -4.09 23.98 -11.97
C PHE A 43 -3.77 22.59 -12.53
N TYR A 44 -4.79 21.83 -12.92
CA TYR A 44 -4.63 20.48 -13.46
C TYR A 44 -3.77 20.47 -14.73
N ARG A 45 -4.00 21.38 -15.67
CA ARG A 45 -3.22 21.44 -16.92
C ARG A 45 -1.75 21.75 -16.66
N ALA A 46 -1.46 22.64 -15.72
CA ALA A 46 -0.09 22.99 -15.33
C ALA A 46 0.63 21.82 -14.64
N ASN A 47 -0.10 21.03 -13.86
CA ASN A 47 0.47 20.02 -12.96
C ASN A 47 0.18 18.56 -13.36
N ARG A 48 -0.37 18.31 -14.56
CA ARG A 48 -0.84 16.98 -15.01
C ARG A 48 0.19 15.85 -14.92
N LYS A 49 1.50 16.18 -14.90
CA LYS A 49 2.57 15.17 -14.76
C LYS A 49 2.73 14.68 -13.32
N ALA A 50 2.33 15.48 -12.34
CA ALA A 50 2.39 15.17 -10.92
C ALA A 50 1.06 14.61 -10.38
N ILE A 51 -0.02 14.67 -11.17
CA ILE A 51 -1.35 14.22 -10.78
C ILE A 51 -1.65 12.93 -11.52
N TYR A 52 -1.93 11.87 -10.77
CA TYR A 52 -2.39 10.62 -11.35
C TYR A 52 -3.89 10.60 -11.57
N ARG A 53 -4.27 9.83 -12.59
CA ARG A 53 -5.64 9.61 -13.01
C ARG A 53 -5.82 8.13 -13.26
N ASN A 54 -6.76 7.51 -12.56
CA ASN A 54 -7.19 6.14 -12.82
C ASN A 54 -8.35 6.16 -13.86
N PRO A 55 -8.87 4.98 -14.28
CA PRO A 55 -10.00 4.92 -15.21
C PRO A 55 -11.25 5.68 -14.73
N GLU A 56 -11.46 5.81 -13.41
CA GLU A 56 -12.59 6.56 -12.82
C GLU A 56 -12.35 8.08 -12.74
N GLY A 57 -11.11 8.55 -12.91
CA GLY A 57 -10.78 9.97 -12.91
C GLY A 57 -9.64 10.35 -11.99
N VAL A 58 -9.59 11.64 -11.65
CA VAL A 58 -8.59 12.19 -10.72
C VAL A 58 -8.99 11.80 -9.31
N GLU A 59 -8.05 11.22 -8.56
CA GLU A 59 -8.27 10.97 -7.14
C GLU A 59 -8.19 12.29 -6.36
N PHE A 60 -9.19 12.53 -5.52
CA PHE A 60 -9.25 13.66 -4.60
C PHE A 60 -9.06 13.19 -3.14
N PRO A 61 -8.53 14.07 -2.27
CA PRO A 61 -8.15 15.47 -2.52
C PRO A 61 -6.77 15.62 -3.19
N LEU A 62 -6.53 16.79 -3.80
CA LEU A 62 -5.18 17.25 -4.16
C LEU A 62 -4.78 18.40 -3.22
N PHE A 63 -3.54 18.39 -2.78
CA PHE A 63 -2.94 19.39 -1.91
C PHE A 63 -1.81 20.11 -2.66
N ASP A 64 -1.73 21.42 -2.49
CA ASP A 64 -0.63 22.25 -2.98
C ASP A 64 -0.27 23.28 -1.91
N ASP A 65 0.99 23.34 -1.48
CA ASP A 65 1.52 24.36 -0.55
C ASP A 65 2.42 25.40 -1.24
N GLY A 66 2.48 25.36 -2.58
CA GLY A 66 3.36 26.16 -3.44
C GLY A 66 4.75 25.55 -3.63
N LYS A 67 5.07 24.43 -2.98
CA LYS A 67 6.33 23.70 -3.13
C LYS A 67 6.13 22.26 -3.56
N VAL A 68 5.12 21.59 -2.99
CA VAL A 68 4.82 20.19 -3.25
C VAL A 68 3.35 20.03 -3.62
N ILE A 69 3.09 19.06 -4.48
CA ILE A 69 1.74 18.58 -4.76
C ILE A 69 1.61 17.16 -4.21
N LYS A 70 0.59 16.92 -3.40
CA LYS A 70 0.24 15.60 -2.87
C LYS A 70 -1.17 15.21 -3.28
N GLN A 71 -1.40 13.91 -3.49
CA GLN A 71 -2.68 13.37 -3.93
C GLN A 71 -3.14 12.26 -2.99
N GLY A 72 -4.41 12.34 -2.58
CA GLY A 72 -5.02 11.35 -1.69
C GLY A 72 -4.78 11.64 -0.20
N SER A 73 -5.75 11.28 0.64
CA SER A 73 -5.72 11.62 2.07
C SER A 73 -4.55 10.98 2.82
N GLY A 74 -4.08 9.80 2.39
CA GLY A 74 -2.93 9.12 2.96
C GLY A 74 -1.64 9.94 2.83
N GLU A 75 -1.23 10.19 1.58
CA GLU A 75 0.00 10.96 1.28
C GLU A 75 -0.03 12.37 1.85
N ILE A 76 -1.18 13.05 1.80
CA ILE A 76 -1.31 14.43 2.30
C ILE A 76 -1.09 14.47 3.81
N ILE A 77 -1.75 13.60 4.58
CA ILE A 77 -1.62 13.59 6.04
C ILE A 77 -0.22 13.13 6.43
N ALA A 78 0.37 12.15 5.74
CA ALA A 78 1.74 11.72 5.97
C ALA A 78 2.74 12.87 5.78
N TYR A 79 2.58 13.66 4.72
CA TYR A 79 3.41 14.83 4.45
C TYR A 79 3.25 15.92 5.51
N LEU A 80 2.01 16.19 5.95
CA LEU A 80 1.76 17.16 7.00
C LEU A 80 2.28 16.73 8.38
N LEU A 81 2.47 15.42 8.60
CA LEU A 81 3.02 14.87 9.86
C LEU A 81 4.55 14.86 9.87
N SER A 82 5.18 14.58 8.74
CA SER A 82 6.60 14.17 8.70
C SER A 82 7.40 14.78 7.54
N GLY A 83 6.82 15.67 6.75
CA GLY A 83 7.44 16.12 5.50
C GLY A 83 7.62 14.94 4.55
N HIS A 84 8.86 14.68 4.13
CA HIS A 84 9.15 13.62 3.16
C HIS A 84 9.51 12.26 3.81
N ASP A 85 9.57 12.18 5.13
CA ASP A 85 10.14 11.01 5.81
C ASP A 85 9.30 9.73 5.60
N MET A 86 7.98 9.83 5.54
CA MET A 86 7.09 8.67 5.37
C MET A 86 6.80 8.31 3.89
N GLU A 87 7.44 8.93 2.91
CA GLU A 87 7.20 8.63 1.48
C GLU A 87 7.59 7.20 1.09
N CYS A 88 8.47 6.55 1.84
CA CYS A 88 8.84 5.15 1.61
C CYS A 88 7.78 4.16 2.11
N CYS A 89 6.85 4.57 2.98
CA CYS A 89 5.85 3.70 3.58
C CYS A 89 4.41 4.15 3.36
N VAL A 90 4.18 5.35 2.82
CA VAL A 90 2.86 5.86 2.46
C VAL A 90 2.87 6.32 1.01
N THR A 91 2.04 5.68 0.20
CA THR A 91 1.86 5.97 -1.23
C THR A 91 0.39 6.28 -1.50
N ARG A 92 0.07 6.59 -2.76
CA ARG A 92 -1.31 6.61 -3.23
C ARG A 92 -2.02 5.29 -2.93
N SER A 93 -3.31 5.40 -2.64
CA SER A 93 -4.21 4.26 -2.54
C SER A 93 -4.63 3.77 -3.93
N ASP A 94 -4.56 2.47 -4.13
CA ASP A 94 -5.15 1.75 -5.26
C ASP A 94 -6.56 1.22 -4.96
N MET A 95 -7.07 1.48 -3.74
CA MET A 95 -8.43 1.13 -3.33
C MET A 95 -9.40 2.31 -3.34
N LEU A 96 -10.65 2.05 -3.71
CA LEU A 96 -11.75 3.02 -3.82
C LEU A 96 -12.95 2.65 -2.92
N HIS A 97 -14.03 3.42 -3.01
CA HIS A 97 -15.33 3.13 -2.38
C HIS A 97 -15.28 2.87 -0.87
N GLY A 98 -14.73 3.83 -0.11
CA GLY A 98 -14.66 3.75 1.35
C GLY A 98 -13.48 2.91 1.88
N LYS A 99 -12.64 2.38 1.01
CA LYS A 99 -11.38 1.71 1.36
C LYS A 99 -10.19 2.62 1.07
N ILE A 100 -9.08 2.41 1.78
CA ILE A 100 -7.80 3.05 1.49
C ILE A 100 -6.66 2.06 1.70
N ALA A 101 -5.71 2.04 0.78
CA ALA A 101 -4.48 1.25 0.87
C ALA A 101 -3.25 2.16 0.67
N GLY A 102 -2.13 1.62 0.19
CA GLY A 102 -0.89 2.37 0.02
C GLY A 102 -0.15 2.66 1.34
N ILE A 103 -0.36 1.83 2.37
CA ILE A 103 0.28 1.99 3.68
C ILE A 103 1.09 0.73 3.98
N TYR A 104 2.40 0.88 4.15
CA TYR A 104 3.37 -0.21 4.27
C TYR A 104 4.14 -0.14 5.60
N PRO A 105 3.58 -0.62 6.72
CA PRO A 105 4.19 -0.50 8.05
C PRO A 105 5.61 -1.06 8.13
N SER A 106 5.91 -2.13 7.38
CA SER A 106 7.24 -2.73 7.33
C SER A 106 8.33 -1.82 6.76
N LEU A 107 7.94 -0.81 5.96
CA LEU A 107 8.82 0.21 5.38
C LEU A 107 8.85 1.52 6.19
N CYS A 108 8.11 1.60 7.29
CA CYS A 108 8.08 2.80 8.13
C CYS A 108 9.48 3.07 8.69
N PRO A 109 10.06 4.27 8.51
CA PRO A 109 11.37 4.60 9.08
C PRO A 109 11.32 4.58 10.61
N ASP A 110 12.46 4.26 11.22
CA ASP A 110 12.59 4.31 12.67
C ASP A 110 12.35 5.75 13.18
N GLY A 111 11.52 5.90 14.21
CA GLY A 111 11.10 7.19 14.76
C GLY A 111 9.82 7.76 14.14
N GLN A 112 9.29 7.17 13.07
CA GLN A 112 8.03 7.61 12.43
C GLN A 112 6.81 6.77 12.83
N GLU A 113 6.97 5.80 13.75
CA GLU A 113 5.89 4.88 14.14
C GLU A 113 4.68 5.59 14.73
N GLU A 114 4.89 6.64 15.53
CA GLU A 114 3.81 7.44 16.11
C GLU A 114 3.05 8.22 15.03
N ASN A 115 3.76 8.79 14.06
CA ASN A 115 3.14 9.48 12.93
C ASN A 115 2.31 8.51 12.07
N LEU A 116 2.80 7.28 11.87
CA LEU A 116 2.04 6.26 11.15
C LEU A 116 0.76 5.85 11.92
N LEU A 117 0.83 5.73 13.24
CA LEU A 117 -0.34 5.47 14.09
C LEU A 117 -1.37 6.60 13.98
N ILE A 118 -0.93 7.86 14.07
CA ILE A 118 -1.80 9.04 13.92
C ILE A 118 -2.47 9.05 12.53
N LEU A 119 -1.71 8.75 11.48
CA LEU A 119 -2.23 8.67 10.11
C LEU A 119 -3.34 7.61 10.01
N VAL A 120 -3.06 6.38 10.44
CA VAL A 120 -4.01 5.26 10.33
C VAL A 120 -5.25 5.51 11.17
N ASP A 121 -5.09 5.99 12.40
CA ASP A 121 -6.21 6.36 13.28
C ASP A 121 -7.08 7.47 12.66
N ARG A 122 -6.45 8.48 12.05
CA ARG A 122 -7.18 9.55 11.38
C ARG A 122 -8.02 9.05 10.21
N LEU A 123 -7.45 8.18 9.37
CA LEU A 123 -8.15 7.62 8.22
C LEU A 123 -9.33 6.74 8.66
N ALA A 124 -9.11 5.88 9.65
CA ALA A 124 -10.14 5.01 10.22
C ALA A 124 -11.28 5.79 10.90
N LYS A 125 -10.96 6.74 11.79
CA LYS A 125 -11.97 7.64 12.41
C LYS A 125 -12.72 8.48 11.39
N GLY A 126 -12.08 8.74 10.25
CA GLY A 126 -12.67 9.37 9.09
C GLY A 126 -13.76 8.56 8.37
N GLY A 127 -13.92 7.27 8.73
CA GLY A 127 -14.87 6.34 8.14
C GLY A 127 -14.33 5.50 6.98
N LEU A 128 -13.01 5.42 6.81
CA LEU A 128 -12.38 4.56 5.81
C LEU A 128 -11.99 3.20 6.42
N GLN A 129 -12.17 2.14 5.65
CA GLN A 129 -11.51 0.85 5.91
C GLN A 129 -10.04 0.95 5.46
N VAL A 130 -9.11 0.84 6.39
CA VAL A 130 -7.67 1.01 6.12
C VAL A 130 -7.02 -0.34 5.88
N TRP A 131 -6.43 -0.54 4.71
CA TRP A 131 -5.78 -1.79 4.29
C TRP A 131 -4.26 -1.62 4.33
N LEU A 132 -3.64 -2.23 5.34
CA LEU A 132 -2.19 -2.27 5.51
C LEU A 132 -1.58 -3.37 4.64
N GLN A 133 -0.43 -3.07 4.05
CA GLN A 133 0.37 -4.02 3.29
C GLN A 133 1.71 -4.26 3.97
N VAL A 134 1.92 -5.46 4.50
CA VAL A 134 3.13 -5.83 5.27
C VAL A 134 3.94 -6.88 4.53
N ASP A 135 5.22 -7.02 4.89
CA ASP A 135 6.14 -8.00 4.30
C ASP A 135 6.67 -9.04 5.31
N GLY A 136 6.15 -9.01 6.54
CA GLY A 136 6.59 -9.87 7.65
C GLY A 136 7.51 -9.18 8.65
N ARG A 137 8.06 -8.00 8.31
CA ARG A 137 8.89 -7.20 9.23
C ARG A 137 8.03 -6.26 10.09
N LYS A 138 8.59 -5.85 11.23
CA LYS A 138 7.99 -4.94 12.23
C LYS A 138 6.63 -5.42 12.79
N PRO A 139 6.51 -6.69 13.27
CA PRO A 139 5.23 -7.21 13.79
C PRO A 139 4.69 -6.42 14.99
N ALA A 140 5.55 -5.85 15.84
CA ALA A 140 5.12 -5.03 16.98
C ALA A 140 4.43 -3.72 16.55
N LEU A 141 4.82 -3.15 15.40
CA LEU A 141 4.13 -1.99 14.84
C LEU A 141 2.79 -2.41 14.21
N LEU A 142 2.78 -3.52 13.47
CA LEU A 142 1.56 -4.07 12.91
C LEU A 142 0.52 -4.36 14.00
N GLU A 143 0.93 -4.98 15.11
CA GLU A 143 0.05 -5.26 16.24
C GLU A 143 -0.61 -3.98 16.76
N LYS A 144 0.16 -2.90 17.00
CA LYS A 144 -0.40 -1.60 17.43
C LYS A 144 -1.40 -1.03 16.42
N LEU A 145 -1.09 -1.13 15.12
CA LEU A 145 -1.98 -0.62 14.07
C LEU A 145 -3.28 -1.43 13.97
N LEU A 146 -3.24 -2.74 14.15
CA LEU A 146 -4.43 -3.61 14.14
C LEU A 146 -5.35 -3.41 15.35
N HIS A 147 -4.88 -2.77 16.42
CA HIS A 147 -5.75 -2.34 17.53
C HIS A 147 -6.64 -1.14 17.16
N ILE A 148 -6.34 -0.46 16.05
CA ILE A 148 -7.20 0.60 15.53
C ILE A 148 -8.38 -0.05 14.80
N LYS A 149 -9.59 0.46 15.05
CA LYS A 149 -10.83 -0.04 14.43
C LYS A 149 -10.78 0.10 12.90
N ASP A 150 -11.42 -0.83 12.20
CA ASP A 150 -11.58 -0.83 10.74
C ASP A 150 -10.24 -0.82 9.98
N VAL A 151 -9.22 -1.44 10.59
CA VAL A 151 -7.92 -1.73 9.99
C VAL A 151 -7.86 -3.20 9.57
N HIS A 152 -7.39 -3.41 8.36
CA HIS A 152 -7.28 -4.69 7.66
C HIS A 152 -5.84 -4.89 7.20
N VAL A 153 -5.45 -6.14 6.92
CA VAL A 153 -4.04 -6.45 6.62
C VAL A 153 -3.87 -7.47 5.51
N ILE A 154 -2.89 -7.21 4.65
CA ILE A 154 -2.39 -8.12 3.63
C ILE A 154 -0.89 -8.32 3.86
N LEU A 155 -0.48 -9.58 4.05
CA LEU A 155 0.91 -9.99 4.01
C LEU A 155 1.32 -10.31 2.57
N ASN A 156 2.21 -9.47 2.03
CA ASN A 156 2.84 -9.62 0.72
C ASN A 156 4.15 -10.40 0.86
N VAL A 157 4.19 -11.58 0.27
CA VAL A 157 5.42 -12.37 0.12
C VAL A 157 5.82 -12.35 -1.34
N VAL A 158 7.00 -11.81 -1.65
CA VAL A 158 7.43 -11.54 -3.03
C VAL A 158 8.45 -12.56 -3.57
N GLY A 159 8.78 -13.55 -2.75
CA GLY A 159 9.79 -14.57 -3.02
C GLY A 159 10.39 -15.07 -1.70
N GLY A 160 11.54 -15.75 -1.79
CA GLY A 160 12.35 -16.07 -0.62
C GLY A 160 13.10 -14.84 -0.06
N ALA A 161 14.03 -15.09 0.86
CA ALA A 161 14.79 -14.02 1.52
C ALA A 161 15.54 -13.10 0.54
N ASP A 162 16.12 -13.65 -0.53
CA ASP A 162 16.84 -12.86 -1.54
C ASP A 162 15.93 -11.88 -2.28
N ALA A 163 14.74 -12.34 -2.70
CA ALA A 163 13.76 -11.49 -3.39
C ALA A 163 13.22 -10.40 -2.44
N ALA A 164 12.93 -10.76 -1.19
CA ALA A 164 12.55 -9.79 -0.16
C ALA A 164 13.67 -8.75 0.08
N GLY A 165 14.93 -9.17 0.11
CA GLY A 165 16.08 -8.28 0.16
C GLY A 165 16.11 -7.28 -0.99
N ARG A 166 15.89 -7.74 -2.23
CA ARG A 166 15.92 -6.90 -3.44
C ARG A 166 14.75 -5.92 -3.53
N ILE A 167 13.55 -6.34 -3.10
CA ILE A 167 12.32 -5.55 -3.27
C ILE A 167 12.06 -4.64 -2.07
N PHE A 168 12.23 -5.17 -0.86
CA PHE A 168 11.85 -4.50 0.39
C PHE A 168 13.05 -3.96 1.18
N GLY A 169 14.27 -4.19 0.71
CA GLY A 169 15.50 -3.84 1.41
C GLY A 169 15.84 -4.77 2.58
N GLY A 170 15.12 -5.89 2.74
CA GLY A 170 15.40 -6.89 3.76
C GLY A 170 14.32 -7.96 3.86
N ALA A 171 14.71 -9.17 4.29
CA ALA A 171 13.80 -10.25 4.59
C ALA A 171 13.37 -10.22 6.07
N PRO A 172 12.15 -10.65 6.41
CA PRO A 172 11.77 -10.85 7.80
C PRO A 172 12.56 -11.99 8.44
N SER A 173 12.81 -11.89 9.75
CA SER A 173 13.26 -13.04 10.52
C SER A 173 12.15 -14.10 10.58
N LYS A 174 12.52 -15.36 10.85
CA LYS A 174 11.54 -16.45 11.00
C LYS A 174 10.51 -16.14 12.11
N GLU A 175 10.98 -15.59 13.23
CA GLU A 175 10.11 -15.20 14.35
C GLU A 175 9.18 -14.03 14.00
N ASP A 176 9.69 -13.00 13.32
CA ASP A 176 8.87 -11.86 12.94
C ASP A 176 7.81 -12.23 11.89
N LEU A 177 8.18 -13.09 10.94
CA LEU A 177 7.25 -13.62 9.95
C LEU A 177 6.17 -14.47 10.63
N ALA A 178 6.54 -15.34 11.57
CA ALA A 178 5.59 -16.17 12.32
C ALA A 178 4.59 -15.30 13.11
N LYS A 179 5.07 -14.26 13.80
CA LYS A 179 4.22 -13.29 14.52
C LYS A 179 3.29 -12.54 13.56
N THR A 180 3.82 -12.07 12.43
CA THR A 180 3.02 -11.38 11.42
C THR A 180 1.94 -12.29 10.85
N ILE A 181 2.26 -13.55 10.51
CA ILE A 181 1.27 -14.52 10.03
C ILE A 181 0.15 -14.72 11.07
N ALA A 182 0.49 -14.86 12.34
CA ALA A 182 -0.50 -15.01 13.41
C ALA A 182 -1.45 -13.79 13.51
N LEU A 183 -0.90 -12.57 13.42
CA LEU A 183 -1.69 -11.33 13.41
C LEU A 183 -2.63 -11.25 12.19
N VAL A 184 -2.15 -11.66 11.01
CA VAL A 184 -2.97 -11.71 9.79
C VAL A 184 -4.08 -12.76 9.91
N GLN A 185 -3.78 -13.96 10.41
CA GLN A 185 -4.80 -15.00 10.62
C GLN A 185 -5.87 -14.62 11.65
N ALA A 186 -5.50 -13.79 12.64
CA ALA A 186 -6.44 -13.27 13.63
C ALA A 186 -7.34 -12.14 13.09
N SER A 187 -6.98 -11.55 11.95
CA SER A 187 -7.76 -10.50 11.30
C SER A 187 -8.89 -11.12 10.46
N PRO A 188 -10.16 -10.68 10.57
CA PRO A 188 -11.31 -11.32 9.92
C PRO A 188 -11.21 -11.53 8.41
N ASP A 189 -10.47 -10.67 7.73
CA ASP A 189 -10.22 -10.67 6.29
C ASP A 189 -8.73 -10.57 5.96
N GLY A 190 -7.88 -11.03 6.87
CA GLY A 190 -6.45 -11.08 6.66
C GLY A 190 -6.06 -11.95 5.47
N ILE A 191 -5.23 -11.41 4.59
CA ILE A 191 -4.77 -12.11 3.38
C ILE A 191 -3.27 -12.37 3.48
N ILE A 192 -2.87 -13.60 3.21
CA ILE A 192 -1.47 -13.95 2.99
C ILE A 192 -1.32 -14.33 1.52
N ARG A 193 -0.44 -13.64 0.80
CA ARG A 193 -0.30 -13.86 -0.64
C ARG A 193 1.14 -13.91 -1.13
N PHE A 194 1.35 -14.69 -2.17
CA PHE A 194 2.43 -14.43 -3.12
C PHE A 194 2.02 -13.23 -3.98
N LEU A 195 2.75 -12.12 -3.85
CA LEU A 195 2.57 -10.97 -4.73
C LEU A 195 3.63 -11.02 -5.82
N ALA A 196 3.23 -11.36 -7.04
CA ALA A 196 4.10 -11.34 -8.19
C ALA A 196 4.39 -9.89 -8.58
N VAL A 197 5.61 -9.44 -8.27
CA VAL A 197 6.15 -8.13 -8.63
C VAL A 197 7.42 -8.32 -9.45
N PRO A 198 7.74 -7.41 -10.38
CA PRO A 198 9.03 -7.41 -11.03
C PRO A 198 10.15 -7.27 -10.00
N HIS A 199 11.18 -8.10 -10.12
CA HIS A 199 12.41 -7.96 -9.34
C HIS A 199 13.63 -7.87 -10.26
N PRO A 200 14.73 -7.24 -9.81
CA PRO A 200 15.94 -7.17 -10.61
C PRO A 200 16.50 -8.59 -10.78
N ALA A 201 16.62 -9.00 -12.04
CA ALA A 201 17.30 -10.21 -12.45
C ALA A 201 18.82 -10.00 -12.47
N ASP A 202 19.57 -11.10 -12.61
CA ASP A 202 21.01 -11.05 -12.78
C ASP A 202 21.35 -10.24 -14.05
N GLY A 203 22.19 -9.20 -13.90
CA GLY A 203 22.47 -8.23 -14.97
C GLY A 203 21.64 -6.94 -14.93
N GLY A 204 20.78 -6.76 -13.92
CA GLY A 204 20.09 -5.49 -13.65
C GLY A 204 18.83 -5.23 -14.47
N GLN A 205 18.42 -6.17 -15.33
CA GLN A 205 17.13 -6.09 -16.03
C GLN A 205 16.00 -6.50 -15.08
N TRP A 206 14.87 -5.80 -15.15
CA TRP A 206 13.67 -6.19 -14.41
C TRP A 206 12.96 -7.34 -15.10
N ALA A 207 12.53 -8.33 -14.33
CA ALA A 207 11.78 -9.47 -14.84
C ALA A 207 10.68 -9.88 -13.86
N TRP A 208 9.64 -10.51 -14.40
CA TRP A 208 8.63 -11.18 -13.57
C TRP A 208 9.24 -12.33 -12.76
N PRO A 209 8.66 -12.69 -11.61
CA PRO A 209 9.16 -13.78 -10.79
C PRO A 209 9.21 -15.10 -11.53
N GLN A 210 10.15 -15.96 -11.16
CA GLN A 210 10.24 -17.31 -11.66
C GLN A 210 9.45 -18.27 -10.78
N ARG A 211 9.25 -19.49 -11.28
CA ARG A 211 8.65 -20.59 -10.51
C ARG A 211 9.36 -20.81 -9.17
N ALA A 212 10.69 -20.65 -9.15
CA ALA A 212 11.51 -20.83 -7.95
C ALA A 212 11.18 -19.79 -6.87
N ASP A 213 10.89 -18.55 -7.23
CA ASP A 213 10.53 -17.50 -6.28
C ASP A 213 9.21 -17.80 -5.57
N ALA A 214 8.19 -18.26 -6.32
CA ALA A 214 6.91 -18.66 -5.76
C ALA A 214 7.02 -19.90 -4.84
N ALA A 215 7.93 -20.83 -5.16
CA ALA A 215 8.23 -21.98 -4.29
C ALA A 215 8.93 -21.52 -3.00
N ALA A 216 9.95 -20.68 -3.12
CA ALA A 216 10.73 -20.15 -1.98
C ALA A 216 9.86 -19.29 -1.05
N ALA A 217 8.96 -18.47 -1.60
CA ALA A 217 7.98 -17.71 -0.83
C ALA A 217 7.10 -18.61 0.02
N ALA A 218 6.50 -19.64 -0.59
CA ALA A 218 5.62 -20.57 0.11
C ALA A 218 6.38 -21.41 1.14
N GLN A 219 7.61 -21.82 0.84
CA GLN A 219 8.49 -22.52 1.78
C GLN A 219 8.78 -21.66 3.01
N MET A 220 9.20 -20.40 2.80
CA MET A 220 9.51 -19.48 3.89
C MET A 220 8.31 -19.26 4.83
N VAL A 221 7.11 -19.11 4.26
CA VAL A 221 5.86 -19.00 5.04
C VAL A 221 5.56 -20.30 5.79
N ALA A 222 5.62 -21.45 5.12
CA ALA A 222 5.33 -22.75 5.71
C ALA A 222 6.30 -23.08 6.86
N GLU A 223 7.58 -22.75 6.71
CA GLU A 223 8.59 -22.93 7.75
C GLU A 223 8.36 -22.02 8.96
N ALA A 224 7.88 -20.79 8.73
CA ALA A 224 7.60 -19.82 9.79
C ALA A 224 6.37 -20.20 10.62
N CYS A 225 5.28 -20.64 9.99
CA CYS A 225 4.04 -20.96 10.70
C CYS A 225 3.88 -22.45 11.06
N GLY A 226 4.62 -23.35 10.41
CA GLY A 226 4.48 -24.80 10.57
C GLY A 226 3.12 -25.35 10.09
N GLN A 227 2.38 -24.60 9.27
CA GLN A 227 1.02 -24.94 8.82
C GLN A 227 0.94 -25.05 7.29
N PRO A 228 1.15 -26.25 6.70
CA PRO A 228 1.04 -26.47 5.25
C PRO A 228 -0.36 -26.22 4.67
N THR A 229 -1.39 -26.13 5.52
CA THR A 229 -2.79 -25.89 5.13
C THR A 229 -3.21 -24.43 5.25
N LEU A 230 -2.29 -23.52 5.58
CA LEU A 230 -2.53 -22.09 5.64
C LEU A 230 -3.09 -21.59 4.29
N PRO A 231 -4.23 -20.86 4.28
CA PRO A 231 -4.71 -20.19 3.09
C PRO A 231 -3.65 -19.23 2.54
N TYR A 232 -3.37 -19.34 1.25
CA TYR A 232 -2.31 -18.58 0.58
C TYR A 232 -2.76 -18.22 -0.83
N VAL A 233 -2.71 -16.94 -1.19
CA VAL A 233 -3.27 -16.49 -2.48
C VAL A 233 -2.15 -16.08 -3.44
N ILE A 234 -2.31 -16.32 -4.73
CA ILE A 234 -1.41 -15.84 -5.77
C ILE A 234 -2.05 -14.62 -6.45
N THR A 235 -1.36 -13.49 -6.43
CA THR A 235 -1.80 -12.23 -7.06
C THR A 235 -0.62 -11.63 -7.82
N ALA A 236 -0.88 -10.94 -8.93
CA ALA A 236 0.11 -10.13 -9.63
C ALA A 236 -0.24 -8.64 -9.49
N ILE A 237 0.77 -7.78 -9.51
CA ILE A 237 0.50 -6.34 -9.58
C ILE A 237 -0.11 -5.96 -10.93
N THR A 238 -0.89 -4.88 -10.92
CA THR A 238 -1.52 -4.31 -12.11
C THR A 238 -1.05 -2.86 -12.31
N PRO A 239 -1.28 -2.26 -13.49
CA PRO A 239 -0.90 -0.86 -13.75
C PRO A 239 -1.55 0.15 -12.80
N ASP A 240 -2.68 -0.21 -12.18
CA ASP A 240 -3.44 0.67 -11.28
C ASP A 240 -2.95 0.61 -9.83
N MET A 241 -2.11 -0.36 -9.48
CA MET A 241 -1.51 -0.46 -8.15
C MET A 241 -0.40 0.59 -7.99
N ALA A 242 -0.10 0.96 -6.74
CA ALA A 242 1.05 1.83 -6.43
C ALA A 242 2.42 1.17 -6.67
N TRP A 243 2.42 -0.07 -7.16
CA TRP A 243 3.60 -0.87 -7.48
C TRP A 243 4.08 -0.61 -8.91
N ASP A 244 5.39 -0.42 -9.08
CA ASP A 244 5.98 -0.17 -10.40
C ASP A 244 6.14 -1.48 -11.19
N MET A 245 5.49 -1.56 -12.36
CA MET A 245 5.66 -2.67 -13.32
C MET A 245 6.99 -2.62 -14.07
N ARG A 246 7.79 -1.56 -13.87
CA ARG A 246 9.15 -1.41 -14.42
C ARG A 246 9.20 -1.48 -15.95
N GLY A 247 8.13 -1.03 -16.60
CA GLY A 247 7.98 -1.06 -18.05
C GLY A 247 7.75 -2.46 -18.65
N LEU A 248 7.48 -3.47 -17.83
CA LEU A 248 7.12 -4.80 -18.29
C LEU A 248 5.66 -4.83 -18.77
N ASP A 249 5.40 -5.68 -19.77
CA ASP A 249 4.04 -6.06 -20.14
C ASP A 249 3.37 -6.81 -18.99
N ALA A 250 2.03 -6.83 -19.00
CA ALA A 250 1.24 -7.56 -18.03
C ALA A 250 1.70 -9.03 -17.92
N LEU A 251 1.76 -9.53 -16.69
CA LEU A 251 2.16 -10.91 -16.43
C LEU A 251 1.23 -11.88 -17.18
N PRO A 252 1.77 -12.81 -18.00
CA PRO A 252 0.95 -13.81 -18.67
C PRO A 252 0.16 -14.68 -17.69
N GLU A 253 -1.13 -14.90 -17.95
CA GLU A 253 -2.02 -15.67 -17.06
C GLU A 253 -1.48 -17.08 -16.76
N GLN A 254 -0.80 -17.71 -17.72
CA GLN A 254 -0.20 -19.03 -17.53
C GLN A 254 0.83 -19.05 -16.39
N ASN A 255 1.52 -17.94 -16.13
CA ASN A 255 2.48 -17.84 -15.04
C ASN A 255 1.79 -17.94 -13.68
N MET A 256 0.55 -17.48 -13.54
CA MET A 256 -0.22 -17.60 -12.30
C MET A 256 -0.45 -19.07 -11.93
N LEU A 257 -0.73 -19.92 -12.93
CA LEU A 257 -0.88 -21.37 -12.74
C LEU A 257 0.46 -22.02 -12.32
N VAL A 258 1.57 -21.54 -12.88
CA VAL A 258 2.93 -21.99 -12.54
C VAL A 258 3.27 -21.65 -11.08
N TYR A 259 3.02 -20.41 -10.66
CA TYR A 259 3.26 -19.97 -9.28
C TYR A 259 2.38 -20.73 -8.29
N ARG A 260 1.09 -20.89 -8.58
CA ARG A 260 0.19 -21.70 -7.73
C ARG A 260 0.72 -23.13 -7.56
N SER A 261 1.09 -23.77 -8.65
CA SER A 261 1.63 -25.14 -8.63
C SER A 261 2.95 -25.23 -7.85
N ALA A 262 3.77 -24.17 -7.93
CA ALA A 262 5.01 -24.06 -7.16
C ALA A 262 4.72 -23.96 -5.66
N SER A 263 3.85 -23.03 -5.27
CA SER A 263 3.51 -22.78 -3.87
C SER A 263 2.83 -23.98 -3.21
N ARG A 264 2.03 -24.76 -3.95
CA ARG A 264 1.38 -25.99 -3.45
C ARG A 264 2.33 -27.10 -3.01
N GLN A 265 3.63 -27.00 -3.30
CA GLN A 265 4.62 -27.93 -2.72
C GLN A 265 4.78 -27.75 -1.21
N PHE A 266 4.50 -26.54 -0.69
CA PHE A 266 4.67 -26.19 0.72
C PHE A 266 3.36 -25.75 1.39
N LEU A 267 2.48 -25.09 0.64
CA LEU A 267 1.20 -24.57 1.10
C LEU A 267 0.07 -25.14 0.23
N PHE A 268 -0.53 -26.26 0.65
CA PHE A 268 -1.42 -27.09 -0.17
C PHE A 268 -2.71 -26.37 -0.61
N LYS A 269 -3.16 -25.40 0.18
CA LYS A 269 -4.34 -24.58 -0.12
C LYS A 269 -4.02 -23.34 -0.96
N ALA A 270 -2.80 -23.23 -1.50
CA ALA A 270 -2.46 -22.11 -2.37
C ALA A 270 -3.39 -22.07 -3.60
N ASP A 271 -3.97 -20.90 -3.88
CA ASP A 271 -4.81 -20.68 -5.05
C ASP A 271 -4.67 -19.27 -5.63
N ILE A 272 -5.11 -19.09 -6.88
CA ILE A 272 -5.07 -17.77 -7.53
C ILE A 272 -6.22 -16.93 -7.00
N ALA A 273 -5.96 -15.64 -6.75
CA ALA A 273 -7.01 -14.69 -6.38
C ALA A 273 -8.14 -14.72 -7.42
N LYS A 274 -9.39 -14.76 -6.94
CA LYS A 274 -10.56 -14.70 -7.81
C LYS A 274 -10.88 -13.28 -8.21
#